data_AF-A0A8J5X6T6-F1
#
_entry.id   AF-A0A8J5X6T6-F1
#
_cell.length_a   1.000
_cell.length_b   1.000
_cell.length_c   1.000
_cell.angle_alpha   90.00
_cell.angle_beta   90.00
_cell.angle_gamma   90.00
#
_symmetry.space_group_name_H-M   'P 1'
#
loop_
_entity.id
_entity.type
_entity.pdbx_description
1 polymer ?
#
loop_
_entity_poly.entity_id
_entity_poly.type
_entity_poly.pdbx_seq_one_letter_code
_entity_poly.pdbx_strand_id
1 'polypeptide(L)'
;MQASSHAVDSDDETEATDLFSDKQIRAYAAHYPNLPRLRKLIAELGDSSSMRMSTDMKRTSVDVSERVAAAGSAEVAFRSAVDDELSKTNQFFVSVSAELRSQVSGLETNSQDRTKNVDELLASVQRCMKQVIELSEFSQLSQSIILQAAQEHDKVSDLPAFVQTSEKLSYQPFILTKSSDLSGPLAMIERRLTQRKEDEMAAPVDAAAEGGLEAPLLTRRNTIALQAVERKPPTGFAGWLRRTFKPDQPNVTTGALKKLTPAKIEPKVYFANERTFLHWMHMCVTLGAVAMAIMAEGADDPSLALPGLLLTAFSAIFILYAWYMFMWRAEALKAKVDHLDDRVGPSLFVIAVLAGLAFVGYKKLEQASAAVKPY
;
A
#
# COMPACT_ATOMS: atom_id res chain seq x y z
N MET A 1 33.46 36.93 -35.03
CA MET A 1 33.98 37.12 -33.66
C MET A 1 32.82 37.72 -32.86
N GLN A 2 32.17 37.09 -31.90
CA GLN A 2 32.48 35.94 -31.04
C GLN A 2 31.31 34.93 -31.05
N ALA A 3 31.66 33.65 -31.00
CA ALA A 3 30.75 32.57 -30.64
C ALA A 3 30.66 32.53 -29.11
N SER A 4 29.45 32.56 -28.56
CA SER A 4 29.18 32.18 -27.17
C SER A 4 28.48 30.81 -27.22
N SER A 5 29.31 29.79 -27.04
CA SER A 5 28.91 28.40 -26.82
C SER A 5 28.27 28.32 -25.44
N HIS A 6 26.94 28.22 -25.39
CA HIS A 6 26.25 27.82 -24.18
C HIS A 6 26.43 26.31 -24.02
N ALA A 7 27.49 25.93 -23.30
CA ALA A 7 27.62 24.60 -22.73
C ALA A 7 26.55 24.50 -21.61
N VAL A 8 25.44 23.86 -21.91
CA VAL A 8 24.42 23.46 -20.95
C VAL A 8 24.57 21.96 -20.75
N ASP A 9 24.89 21.60 -19.51
CA ASP A 9 24.77 20.31 -18.85
C ASP A 9 25.25 19.05 -19.56
N SER A 10 26.54 18.74 -19.37
CA SER A 10 27.04 17.37 -19.35
C SER A 10 27.09 16.75 -17.95
N ASP A 11 26.82 17.54 -16.89
CA ASP A 11 26.99 17.10 -15.50
C ASP A 11 25.71 16.48 -14.92
N ASP A 12 24.52 16.90 -15.38
CA ASP A 12 23.21 16.40 -14.92
C ASP A 12 22.85 15.00 -15.50
N GLU A 13 23.43 14.61 -16.65
CA GLU A 13 23.23 13.27 -17.23
C GLU A 13 23.90 12.16 -16.40
N THR A 14 25.06 12.45 -15.79
CA THR A 14 25.84 11.51 -14.96
C THR A 14 25.20 11.27 -13.59
N GLU A 15 24.65 12.31 -12.95
CA GLU A 15 24.12 12.22 -11.58
C GLU A 15 22.84 11.37 -11.52
N ALA A 16 22.01 11.41 -12.57
CA ALA A 16 20.78 10.62 -12.61
C ALA A 16 20.96 9.17 -13.13
N THR A 17 22.05 8.86 -13.84
CA THR A 17 22.45 7.45 -14.08
C THR A 17 22.93 6.77 -12.81
N ASP A 18 23.57 7.50 -11.90
CA ASP A 18 24.04 6.98 -10.60
C ASP A 18 22.88 6.62 -9.66
N LEU A 19 21.77 7.35 -9.74
CA LEU A 19 20.63 7.24 -8.83
C LEU A 19 19.98 5.84 -8.79
N PHE A 20 20.01 5.12 -9.92
CA PHE A 20 19.57 3.73 -9.99
C PHE A 20 20.72 2.73 -10.05
N SER A 21 21.87 3.11 -10.59
CA SER A 21 23.05 2.24 -10.70
C SER A 21 23.48 1.67 -9.35
N ASP A 22 23.47 2.51 -8.30
CA ASP A 22 23.82 2.09 -6.94
C ASP A 22 22.84 1.08 -6.32
N LYS A 23 21.60 1.04 -6.82
CA LYS A 23 20.53 0.15 -6.34
C LYS A 23 20.38 -1.10 -7.20
N GLN A 24 21.09 -1.20 -8.33
CA GLN A 24 21.02 -2.36 -9.21
C GLN A 24 21.76 -3.54 -8.60
N ILE A 25 21.12 -4.71 -8.66
CA ILE A 25 21.77 -5.96 -8.31
C ILE A 25 22.76 -6.29 -9.44
N ARG A 26 24.06 -6.32 -9.12
CA ARG A 26 25.14 -6.56 -10.12
C ARG A 26 24.93 -7.80 -10.98
N ALA A 27 24.33 -8.85 -10.41
CA ALA A 27 24.01 -10.09 -11.13
C ALA A 27 22.94 -9.90 -12.24
N TYR A 28 22.07 -8.90 -12.11
CA TYR A 28 20.95 -8.64 -13.03
C TYR A 28 21.11 -7.36 -13.83
N ALA A 29 22.27 -6.69 -13.74
CA ALA A 29 22.57 -5.41 -14.38
C ALA A 29 22.17 -5.37 -15.87
N ALA A 30 22.48 -6.42 -16.63
CA ALA A 30 22.20 -6.51 -18.07
C ALA A 30 20.70 -6.60 -18.42
N HIS A 31 19.84 -6.97 -17.47
CA HIS A 31 18.42 -7.20 -17.69
C HIS A 31 17.54 -6.03 -17.27
N TYR A 32 18.12 -5.03 -16.58
CA TYR A 32 17.40 -3.79 -16.28
C TYR A 32 17.12 -2.98 -17.56
N PRO A 33 16.04 -2.19 -17.57
CA PRO A 33 15.76 -1.26 -18.66
C PRO A 33 16.91 -0.24 -18.83
N ASN A 34 17.36 -0.05 -20.07
CA ASN A 34 18.47 0.85 -20.37
C ASN A 34 18.02 2.32 -20.39
N LEU A 35 18.05 2.98 -19.23
CA LEU A 35 17.69 4.41 -19.11
C LEU A 35 18.51 5.34 -20.03
N PRO A 36 19.84 5.19 -20.20
CA PRO A 36 20.61 6.08 -21.07
C PRO A 36 20.17 6.02 -22.54
N ARG A 37 19.79 4.82 -23.00
CA ARG A 37 19.28 4.62 -24.36
C ARG A 37 17.95 5.33 -24.55
N LEU A 38 17.05 5.25 -23.56
CA LEU A 38 15.76 5.93 -23.59
C LEU A 38 15.91 7.45 -23.56
N ARG A 39 16.81 7.97 -22.71
CA ARG A 39 17.12 9.41 -22.64
C ARG A 39 17.68 9.95 -23.93
N LYS A 40 18.59 9.22 -24.58
CA LYS A 40 19.12 9.61 -25.90
C LYS A 40 17.98 9.78 -26.92
N LEU A 41 17.01 8.87 -26.94
CA LEU A 41 15.85 8.97 -27.83
C LEU A 41 14.92 10.14 -27.44
N ILE A 42 14.80 10.44 -26.14
CA ILE A 42 14.04 11.62 -25.65
C ILE A 42 14.73 12.92 -26.07
N ALA A 43 16.06 12.99 -26.01
CA ALA A 43 16.85 14.15 -26.46
C ALA A 43 16.68 14.38 -27.97
N GLU A 44 16.76 13.32 -28.79
CA GLU A 44 16.51 13.39 -30.24
C GLU A 44 15.08 13.87 -30.57
N LEU A 45 14.10 13.51 -29.71
CA LEU A 45 12.72 13.97 -29.81
C LEU A 45 12.59 15.45 -29.42
N GLY A 46 13.34 15.90 -28.41
CA GLY A 46 13.40 17.29 -27.96
C GLY A 46 14.02 18.23 -28.96
N ASP A 47 15.13 17.84 -29.60
CA ASP A 47 15.74 18.62 -30.68
C ASP A 47 14.78 18.79 -31.87
N SER A 48 14.05 17.71 -32.20
CA SER A 48 13.03 17.72 -33.24
C SER A 48 11.82 18.60 -32.89
N SER A 49 11.50 18.74 -31.59
CA SER A 49 10.38 19.54 -31.07
C SER A 49 10.75 21.03 -30.89
N SER A 50 11.93 21.33 -30.34
CA SER A 50 12.48 22.69 -30.21
C SER A 50 12.62 23.40 -31.57
N MET A 51 12.96 22.64 -32.61
CA MET A 51 13.00 23.12 -34.00
C MET A 51 11.61 23.43 -34.61
N ARG A 52 10.51 23.06 -33.94
CA ARG A 52 9.13 23.50 -34.27
C ARG A 52 8.80 24.87 -33.67
N MET A 53 9.39 25.24 -32.53
CA MET A 53 9.12 26.52 -31.83
C MET A 53 9.94 27.69 -32.36
N SER A 54 11.08 27.44 -33.02
CA SER A 54 11.85 28.49 -33.72
C SER A 54 11.14 28.92 -35.02
N THR A 55 10.24 29.88 -34.85
CA THR A 55 9.40 30.48 -35.90
C THR A 55 10.20 31.49 -36.73
N ASP A 56 11.02 30.97 -37.65
CA ASP A 56 11.56 31.80 -38.72
C ASP A 56 10.50 31.91 -39.84
N MET A 57 10.00 33.12 -40.07
CA MET A 57 8.80 33.48 -40.87
C MET A 57 8.90 33.16 -42.39
N LYS A 58 9.88 32.37 -42.84
CA LYS A 58 10.15 32.07 -44.25
C LYS A 58 10.26 30.56 -44.52
N ARG A 59 9.19 29.78 -44.32
CA ARG A 59 9.23 28.34 -44.67
C ARG A 59 7.98 27.84 -45.40
N THR A 60 8.21 27.01 -46.41
CA THR A 60 7.23 26.41 -47.32
C THR A 60 6.47 25.25 -46.65
N SER A 61 5.23 25.00 -47.07
CA SER A 61 4.36 23.92 -46.54
C SER A 61 4.98 22.50 -46.58
N VAL A 62 5.91 22.25 -47.51
CA VAL A 62 6.64 20.97 -47.64
C VAL A 62 7.57 20.71 -46.44
N ASP A 63 8.24 21.74 -45.92
CA ASP A 63 9.19 21.65 -44.79
C ASP A 63 8.44 21.34 -43.48
N VAL A 64 7.20 21.84 -43.34
CA VAL A 64 6.34 21.52 -42.19
C VAL A 64 5.90 20.05 -42.20
N SER A 65 5.52 19.51 -43.37
CA SER A 65 5.07 18.12 -43.49
C SER A 65 6.20 17.12 -43.21
N GLU A 66 7.42 17.41 -43.66
CA GLU A 66 8.61 16.57 -43.42
C GLU A 66 8.97 16.53 -41.92
N ARG A 67 8.85 17.66 -41.22
CA ARG A 67 9.08 17.76 -39.76
C ARG A 67 8.02 17.06 -38.92
N VAL A 68 6.76 17.09 -39.35
CA VAL A 68 5.68 16.33 -38.69
C VAL A 68 5.92 14.84 -38.84
N ALA A 69 6.37 14.39 -40.02
CA ALA A 69 6.75 13.00 -40.25
C ALA A 69 7.98 12.58 -39.42
N ALA A 70 9.01 13.44 -39.33
CA ALA A 70 10.21 13.17 -38.53
C ALA A 70 9.90 13.02 -37.03
N ALA A 71 9.10 13.91 -36.45
CA ALA A 71 8.68 13.80 -35.05
C ALA A 71 7.80 12.58 -34.79
N GLY A 72 6.92 12.22 -35.73
CA GLY A 72 6.14 10.98 -35.66
C GLY A 72 7.03 9.74 -35.70
N SER A 73 8.10 9.76 -36.50
CA SER A 73 9.09 8.69 -36.57
C SER A 73 9.90 8.55 -35.27
N ALA A 74 10.29 9.66 -34.66
CA ALA A 74 11.01 9.67 -33.38
C ALA A 74 10.12 9.16 -32.22
N GLU A 75 8.84 9.55 -32.20
CA GLU A 75 7.86 9.06 -31.23
C GLU A 75 7.65 7.54 -31.35
N VAL A 76 7.55 7.03 -32.58
CA VAL A 76 7.43 5.58 -32.83
C VAL A 76 8.72 4.85 -32.40
N ALA A 77 9.89 5.44 -32.65
CA ALA A 77 11.17 4.86 -32.23
C ALA A 77 11.30 4.76 -30.69
N PHE A 78 10.89 5.80 -29.96
CA PHE A 78 10.85 5.78 -28.49
C PHE A 78 9.91 4.70 -27.97
N ARG A 79 8.67 4.66 -28.48
CA ARG A 79 7.67 3.64 -28.08
C ARG A 79 8.15 2.22 -28.36
N SER A 80 8.75 2.00 -29.53
CA SER A 80 9.35 0.72 -29.88
C SER A 80 10.48 0.35 -28.92
N ALA A 81 11.33 1.30 -28.56
CA ALA A 81 12.41 1.05 -27.61
C ALA A 81 11.89 0.72 -26.20
N VAL A 82 10.82 1.39 -25.74
CA VAL A 82 10.17 1.07 -24.46
C VAL A 82 9.57 -0.34 -24.51
N ASP A 83 8.88 -0.70 -25.59
CA ASP A 83 8.29 -2.04 -25.75
C ASP A 83 9.39 -3.14 -25.83
N ASP A 84 10.54 -2.87 -26.46
CA ASP A 84 11.70 -3.76 -26.51
C ASP A 84 12.31 -3.99 -25.11
N GLU A 85 12.55 -2.91 -24.36
CA GLU A 85 13.10 -2.99 -23.00
C GLU A 85 12.11 -3.71 -22.06
N LEU A 86 10.82 -3.47 -22.23
CA LEU A 86 9.77 -4.15 -21.47
C LEU A 86 9.73 -5.66 -21.76
N SER A 87 9.81 -6.04 -23.04
CA SER A 87 9.88 -7.44 -23.47
C SER A 87 11.10 -8.15 -22.88
N LYS A 88 12.27 -7.49 -22.93
CA LYS A 88 13.52 -8.00 -22.35
C LYS A 88 13.39 -8.26 -20.84
N THR A 89 12.88 -7.28 -20.08
CA THR A 89 12.68 -7.39 -18.63
C THR A 89 11.66 -8.48 -18.30
N ASN A 90 10.58 -8.59 -19.07
CA ASN A 90 9.57 -9.64 -18.92
C ASN A 90 10.14 -11.04 -19.10
N GLN A 91 10.91 -11.26 -20.18
CA GLN A 91 11.50 -12.57 -20.47
C GLN A 91 12.41 -13.04 -19.34
N PHE A 92 13.25 -12.12 -18.82
CA PHE A 92 14.11 -12.40 -17.68
C PHE A 92 13.31 -12.71 -16.42
N PHE A 93 12.31 -11.88 -16.10
CA PHE A 93 11.50 -12.11 -14.90
C PHE A 93 10.74 -13.45 -14.95
N VAL A 94 10.15 -13.77 -16.10
CA VAL A 94 9.40 -15.02 -16.28
C VAL A 94 10.33 -16.23 -16.14
N SER A 95 11.52 -16.20 -16.74
CA SER A 95 12.48 -17.32 -16.64
C SER A 95 12.95 -17.55 -15.20
N VAL A 96 13.34 -16.49 -14.48
CA VAL A 96 13.78 -16.59 -13.08
C VAL A 96 12.62 -17.03 -12.18
N SER A 97 11.42 -16.50 -12.38
CA SER A 97 10.25 -16.91 -11.60
C SER A 97 9.87 -18.37 -11.84
N ALA A 98 10.06 -18.91 -13.06
CA ALA A 98 9.81 -20.30 -13.37
C ALA A 98 10.83 -21.23 -12.69
N GLU A 99 12.11 -20.84 -12.72
CA GLU A 99 13.19 -21.55 -12.04
C GLU A 99 12.96 -21.59 -10.52
N LEU A 100 12.62 -20.45 -9.90
CA LEU A 100 12.31 -20.40 -8.47
C LEU A 100 11.10 -21.27 -8.10
N ARG A 101 10.05 -21.29 -8.93
CA ARG A 101 8.90 -22.19 -8.70
C ARG A 101 9.31 -23.66 -8.74
N SER A 102 10.19 -24.04 -9.67
CA SER A 102 10.74 -25.40 -9.77
C SER A 102 11.54 -25.77 -8.51
N GLN A 103 12.40 -24.86 -8.03
CA GLN A 103 13.18 -25.05 -6.81
C GLN A 103 12.29 -25.17 -5.57
N VAL A 104 11.25 -24.34 -5.43
CA VAL A 104 10.28 -24.43 -4.33
C VAL A 104 9.57 -25.78 -4.35
N SER A 105 9.15 -26.27 -5.52
CA SER A 105 8.50 -27.58 -5.66
C SER A 105 9.46 -28.72 -5.27
N GLY A 106 10.71 -28.66 -5.71
CA GLY A 106 11.74 -29.64 -5.33
C GLY A 106 12.05 -29.61 -3.83
N LEU A 107 12.12 -28.43 -3.22
CA LEU A 107 12.29 -28.27 -1.77
C LEU A 107 11.08 -28.80 -1.00
N GLU A 108 9.87 -28.63 -1.52
CA GLU A 108 8.67 -29.19 -0.91
C GLU A 108 8.71 -30.72 -0.90
N THR A 109 9.08 -31.37 -2.01
CA THR A 109 9.26 -32.83 -2.06
C THR A 109 10.38 -33.29 -1.14
N ASN A 110 11.49 -32.55 -1.10
CA ASN A 110 12.65 -32.90 -0.27
C ASN A 110 12.37 -32.69 1.22
N SER A 111 11.50 -31.74 1.59
CA SER A 111 11.11 -31.49 2.98
C SER A 111 10.26 -32.61 3.59
N GLN A 112 9.57 -33.39 2.75
CA GLN A 112 8.77 -34.54 3.19
C GLN A 112 9.63 -35.79 3.46
N ASP A 113 10.81 -35.87 2.83
CA ASP A 113 11.74 -36.98 2.98
C ASP A 113 12.52 -36.85 4.31
N ARG A 114 12.20 -37.71 5.27
CA ARG A 114 12.85 -37.76 6.58
C ARG A 114 14.30 -38.22 6.54
N THR A 115 14.81 -38.71 5.41
CA THR A 115 16.21 -39.16 5.32
C THR A 115 17.20 -38.04 5.00
N LYS A 116 16.69 -36.88 4.55
CA LYS A 116 17.53 -35.75 4.11
C LYS A 116 17.96 -34.86 5.27
N ASN A 117 19.18 -34.31 5.15
CA ASN A 117 19.80 -33.43 6.13
C ASN A 117 19.02 -32.10 6.23
N VAL A 118 18.55 -31.80 7.44
CA VAL A 118 17.71 -30.63 7.72
C VAL A 118 18.50 -29.33 7.54
N ASP A 119 19.79 -29.29 7.88
CA ASP A 119 20.62 -28.09 7.79
C ASP A 119 20.87 -27.68 6.33
N GLU A 120 21.10 -28.65 5.45
CA GLU A 120 21.29 -28.42 4.02
C GLU A 120 19.99 -27.92 3.35
N LEU A 121 18.85 -28.47 3.77
CA LEU A 121 17.54 -28.04 3.27
C LEU A 121 17.19 -26.62 3.76
N LEU A 122 17.46 -26.31 5.02
CA LEU A 122 17.21 -24.97 5.57
C LEU A 122 18.09 -23.91 4.89
N ALA A 123 19.37 -24.22 4.66
CA ALA A 123 20.27 -23.34 3.90
C ALA A 123 19.80 -23.14 2.45
N SER A 124 19.19 -24.16 1.84
CA SER A 124 18.64 -24.07 0.47
C SER A 124 17.35 -23.25 0.42
N VAL A 125 16.48 -23.37 1.43
CA VAL A 125 15.28 -22.52 1.58
C VAL A 125 15.66 -21.05 1.77
N GLN A 126 16.65 -20.76 2.63
CA GLN A 126 17.13 -19.40 2.84
C GLN A 126 17.75 -18.78 1.58
N ARG A 127 18.51 -19.56 0.79
CA ARG A 127 19.02 -19.13 -0.52
C ARG A 127 17.89 -18.78 -1.48
N CYS A 128 16.85 -19.62 -1.55
CA CYS A 128 15.69 -19.39 -2.40
C CYS A 128 14.90 -18.13 -1.96
N MET A 129 14.71 -17.94 -0.64
CA MET A 129 14.10 -16.71 -0.11
C MET A 129 14.87 -15.46 -0.49
N LYS A 130 16.21 -15.49 -0.39
CA LYS A 130 17.06 -14.37 -0.82
C LYS A 130 16.84 -14.02 -2.29
N GLN A 131 16.79 -15.02 -3.17
CA GLN A 131 16.53 -14.82 -4.60
C GLN A 131 15.12 -14.25 -4.87
N VAL A 132 14.11 -14.63 -4.08
CA VAL A 132 12.76 -14.05 -4.19
C VAL A 132 12.75 -12.57 -3.81
N ILE A 133 13.52 -12.16 -2.79
CA ILE A 133 13.65 -10.75 -2.40
C ILE A 133 14.35 -9.97 -3.51
N GLU A 134 15.49 -10.46 -3.99
CA GLU A 134 16.26 -9.87 -5.09
C GLU A 134 15.40 -9.71 -6.36
N LEU A 135 14.56 -10.70 -6.70
CA LEU A 135 13.65 -10.62 -7.84
C LEU A 135 12.55 -9.56 -7.64
N SER A 136 12.10 -9.36 -6.40
CA SER A 136 11.11 -8.32 -6.07
C SER A 136 11.70 -6.90 -6.19
N GLU A 137 12.94 -6.72 -5.74
CA GLU A 137 13.68 -5.46 -5.90
C GLU A 137 13.95 -5.17 -7.39
N PHE A 138 14.30 -6.20 -8.17
CA PHE A 138 14.45 -6.09 -9.61
C PHE A 138 13.16 -5.61 -10.29
N SER A 139 12.00 -6.17 -9.93
CA SER A 139 10.70 -5.76 -10.47
C SER A 139 10.38 -4.29 -10.14
N GLN A 140 10.54 -3.89 -8.89
CA GLN A 140 10.29 -2.52 -8.43
C GLN A 140 11.20 -1.51 -9.12
N LEU A 141 12.50 -1.80 -9.20
CA LEU A 141 13.47 -0.90 -9.82
C LEU A 141 13.25 -0.77 -11.33
N SER A 142 12.88 -1.87 -12.01
CA SER A 142 12.56 -1.85 -13.44
C SER A 142 11.31 -1.02 -13.72
N GLN A 143 10.28 -1.13 -12.86
CA GLN A 143 9.10 -0.26 -12.92
C GLN A 143 9.48 1.22 -12.75
N SER A 144 10.30 1.57 -11.76
CA SER A 144 10.66 2.98 -11.53
C SER A 144 11.44 3.57 -12.70
N ILE A 145 12.35 2.80 -13.32
CA ILE A 145 13.14 3.27 -14.47
C ILE A 145 12.24 3.59 -15.67
N ILE A 146 11.30 2.70 -16.01
CA ILE A 146 10.40 2.89 -17.16
C ILE A 146 9.45 4.06 -16.94
N LEU A 147 8.90 4.19 -15.73
CA LEU A 147 8.02 5.31 -15.39
C LEU A 147 8.77 6.65 -15.41
N GLN A 148 10.02 6.68 -14.93
CA GLN A 148 10.84 7.87 -15.01
C GLN A 148 11.14 8.27 -16.46
N ALA A 149 11.50 7.31 -17.33
CA ALA A 149 11.71 7.59 -18.75
C ALA A 149 10.44 8.15 -19.42
N ALA A 150 9.26 7.62 -19.07
CA ALA A 150 7.99 8.14 -19.59
C ALA A 150 7.66 9.55 -19.05
N GLN A 151 7.99 9.86 -17.80
CA GLN A 151 7.85 11.21 -17.25
C GLN A 151 8.81 12.20 -17.90
N GLU A 152 10.04 11.79 -18.21
CA GLU A 152 11.01 12.61 -18.93
C GLU A 152 10.56 12.88 -20.37
N HIS A 153 9.94 11.90 -21.04
CA HIS A 153 9.31 12.08 -22.34
C HIS A 153 8.15 13.09 -22.32
N ASP A 154 7.23 12.98 -21.35
CA ASP A 154 6.09 13.91 -21.21
C ASP A 154 6.50 15.37 -20.98
N LYS A 155 7.75 15.65 -20.52
CA LYS A 155 8.27 17.02 -20.41
C LYS A 155 8.66 17.63 -21.74
N VAL A 156 8.93 16.80 -22.74
CA VAL A 156 9.52 17.19 -24.03
C VAL A 156 8.49 17.06 -25.17
N SER A 157 7.54 16.13 -25.01
CA SER A 157 6.49 15.82 -25.98
C SER A 157 5.12 16.26 -25.47
N ASP A 158 4.26 16.76 -26.36
CA ASP A 158 2.85 17.05 -26.04
C ASP A 158 1.99 15.77 -25.93
N LEU A 159 2.57 14.59 -26.27
CA LEU A 159 1.87 13.31 -26.21
C LEU A 159 2.01 12.68 -24.82
N PRO A 160 0.91 12.21 -24.19
CA PRO A 160 0.94 11.65 -22.84
C PRO A 160 1.45 10.19 -22.86
N ALA A 161 2.77 10.01 -22.93
CA ALA A 161 3.41 8.71 -22.88
C ALA A 161 3.38 8.09 -21.49
N PHE A 162 3.39 8.89 -20.41
CA PHE A 162 3.28 8.37 -19.04
C PHE A 162 2.01 7.56 -18.83
N VAL A 163 0.86 8.11 -19.23
CA VAL A 163 -0.44 7.44 -19.06
C VAL A 163 -0.46 6.11 -19.83
N GLN A 164 -0.06 6.14 -21.09
CA GLN A 164 -0.04 4.94 -21.96
C GLN A 164 0.93 3.87 -21.45
N THR A 165 2.12 4.29 -21.01
CA THR A 165 3.15 3.38 -20.49
C THR A 165 2.72 2.80 -19.14
N SER A 166 2.11 3.60 -18.26
CA SER A 166 1.62 3.14 -16.95
C SER A 166 0.49 2.12 -17.06
N GLU A 167 -0.43 2.32 -18.00
CA GLU A 167 -1.50 1.38 -18.30
C GLU A 167 -0.92 0.06 -18.81
N LYS A 168 -0.04 0.12 -19.83
CA LYS A 168 0.67 -1.05 -20.35
C LYS A 168 1.44 -1.80 -19.26
N LEU A 169 2.08 -1.08 -18.34
CA LEU A 169 2.89 -1.64 -17.26
C LEU A 169 2.06 -2.43 -16.25
N SER A 170 0.82 -2.00 -16.01
CA SER A 170 -0.11 -2.64 -15.06
C SER A 170 -0.47 -4.08 -15.45
N TYR A 171 -0.33 -4.44 -16.72
CA TYR A 171 -0.63 -5.78 -17.23
C TYR A 171 0.61 -6.68 -17.35
N GLN A 172 1.79 -6.22 -16.94
CA GLN A 172 3.04 -6.95 -17.19
C GLN A 172 3.30 -8.07 -16.17
N PRO A 173 3.85 -9.22 -16.59
CA PRO A 173 4.15 -10.35 -15.72
C PRO A 173 4.94 -10.03 -14.46
N PHE A 174 5.95 -9.14 -14.53
CA PHE A 174 6.76 -8.77 -13.36
C PHE A 174 6.02 -7.90 -12.34
N ILE A 175 4.91 -7.25 -12.74
CA ILE A 175 4.03 -6.49 -11.86
C ILE A 175 2.94 -7.39 -11.26
N LEU A 176 2.37 -8.26 -12.09
CA LEU A 176 1.27 -9.14 -11.68
C LEU A 176 1.72 -10.29 -10.79
N THR A 177 2.95 -10.79 -10.97
CA THR A 177 3.49 -11.88 -10.16
C THR A 177 3.92 -11.35 -8.82
N LYS A 178 3.17 -11.66 -7.77
CA LYS A 178 3.51 -11.21 -6.42
C LYS A 178 4.59 -12.10 -5.84
N SER A 179 5.62 -11.50 -5.24
CA SER A 179 6.63 -12.23 -4.46
C SER A 179 6.02 -13.07 -3.33
N SER A 180 4.80 -12.73 -2.87
CA SER A 180 4.01 -13.50 -1.92
C SER A 180 3.68 -14.92 -2.37
N ASP A 181 3.57 -15.15 -3.67
CA ASP A 181 3.19 -16.46 -4.23
C ASP A 181 4.31 -17.49 -4.05
N LEU A 182 5.55 -17.01 -3.96
CA LEU A 182 6.76 -17.82 -3.73
C LEU A 182 7.17 -17.81 -2.26
N SER A 183 7.05 -16.68 -1.56
CA SER A 183 7.50 -16.55 -0.17
C SER A 183 6.63 -17.31 0.83
N GLY A 184 5.32 -17.40 0.60
CA GLY A 184 4.40 -18.14 1.48
C GLY A 184 4.73 -19.64 1.61
N PRO A 185 4.85 -20.37 0.48
CA PRO A 185 5.30 -21.77 0.48
C PRO A 185 6.67 -21.95 1.14
N LEU A 186 7.64 -21.08 0.85
CA LEU A 186 8.98 -21.14 1.43
C LEU A 186 8.95 -20.98 2.96
N ALA A 187 8.18 -20.03 3.50
CA ALA A 187 8.04 -19.83 4.94
C ALA A 187 7.39 -21.04 5.64
N MET A 188 6.43 -21.69 4.98
CA MET A 188 5.83 -22.93 5.48
C MET A 188 6.81 -24.11 5.47
N ILE A 189 7.72 -24.18 4.49
CA ILE A 189 8.78 -25.20 4.43
C ILE A 189 9.82 -24.92 5.52
N GLU A 190 10.28 -23.66 5.66
CA GLU A 190 11.24 -23.25 6.69
C GLU A 190 10.73 -23.60 8.10
N ARG A 191 9.48 -23.25 8.41
CA ARG A 191 8.87 -23.56 9.71
C ARG A 191 8.79 -25.07 10.00
N ARG A 192 8.54 -25.88 8.97
CA ARG A 192 8.50 -27.35 9.11
C ARG A 192 9.89 -27.91 9.38
N LEU A 193 10.91 -27.40 8.69
CA LEU A 193 12.29 -27.85 8.86
C LEU A 193 12.88 -27.41 10.21
N THR A 194 12.59 -26.19 10.67
CA THR A 194 13.00 -25.73 12.01
C THR A 194 12.38 -26.58 13.11
N GLN A 195 11.09 -26.88 13.02
CA GLN A 195 10.43 -27.76 13.99
C GLN A 195 11.05 -29.16 14.00
N ARG A 196 11.36 -29.72 12.82
CA ARG A 196 12.04 -31.01 12.72
C ARG A 196 13.45 -30.98 13.34
N LYS A 197 14.19 -29.89 13.14
CA LYS A 197 15.51 -29.69 13.76
C LYS A 197 15.41 -29.64 15.28
N GLU A 198 14.40 -28.96 15.82
CA GLU A 198 14.12 -28.93 17.26
C GLU A 198 13.76 -30.31 17.81
N ASP A 199 12.98 -31.10 17.07
CA ASP A 199 12.63 -32.48 17.45
C ASP A 199 13.86 -33.42 17.43
N GLU A 200 14.76 -33.29 16.46
CA GLU A 200 16.02 -34.04 16.37
C GLU A 200 17.00 -33.64 17.49
N MET A 201 17.06 -32.35 17.86
CA MET A 201 17.85 -31.86 19.00
C MET A 201 17.26 -32.22 20.37
N ALA A 202 15.95 -32.41 20.47
CA ALA A 202 15.26 -32.73 21.72
C ALA A 202 15.29 -34.21 22.09
N ALA A 203 15.78 -35.09 21.22
CA ALA A 203 15.98 -36.52 21.50
C ALA A 203 17.32 -36.74 22.23
N PRO A 204 17.35 -37.08 23.53
CA PRO A 204 18.59 -37.40 24.23
C PRO A 204 19.07 -38.79 23.81
N VAL A 205 20.39 -38.91 23.77
CA VAL A 205 21.21 -40.06 23.33
C VAL A 205 21.10 -41.30 24.25
N ASP A 206 20.21 -41.34 25.24
CA ASP A 206 20.27 -42.33 26.34
C ASP A 206 19.17 -43.40 26.36
N ALA A 207 18.39 -43.59 25.30
CA ALA A 207 17.31 -44.60 25.27
C ALA A 207 17.79 -46.06 25.02
N ALA A 208 19.00 -46.39 25.45
CA ALA A 208 19.58 -47.73 25.39
C ALA A 208 20.03 -48.22 26.78
N ALA A 209 19.22 -48.01 27.82
CA ALA A 209 19.41 -48.69 29.10
C ALA A 209 18.10 -48.73 29.90
N GLU A 210 17.71 -49.95 30.23
CA GLU A 210 16.87 -50.36 31.36
C GLU A 210 15.35 -50.10 31.32
N GLY A 211 14.65 -51.18 30.93
CA GLY A 211 13.71 -51.89 31.80
C GLY A 211 12.85 -51.07 32.76
N GLY A 212 11.58 -50.88 32.40
CA GLY A 212 10.55 -50.47 33.34
C GLY A 212 9.23 -50.26 32.61
N LEU A 213 8.25 -51.12 32.89
CA LEU A 213 6.84 -50.83 32.67
C LEU A 213 6.55 -49.45 33.25
N GLU A 214 6.02 -48.53 32.44
CA GLU A 214 5.24 -47.32 32.76
C GLU A 214 5.41 -46.36 31.58
N ALA A 215 4.49 -46.44 30.61
CA ALA A 215 4.28 -45.35 29.67
C ALA A 215 3.33 -44.34 30.30
N PRO A 216 3.65 -43.03 30.28
CA PRO A 216 2.62 -42.00 30.17
C PRO A 216 2.74 -41.30 28.81
N LEU A 217 1.88 -41.71 27.87
CA LEU A 217 1.69 -41.12 26.54
C LEU A 217 1.05 -39.72 26.55
N LEU A 218 1.20 -38.92 27.62
CA LEU A 218 0.55 -37.60 27.76
C LEU A 218 1.36 -36.53 28.51
N THR A 219 2.70 -36.62 28.57
CA THR A 219 3.52 -35.57 29.21
C THR A 219 4.51 -34.93 28.23
N ARG A 220 4.00 -34.27 27.19
CA ARG A 220 4.67 -33.10 26.56
C ARG A 220 3.73 -32.25 25.72
N ARG A 221 2.54 -31.98 26.25
CA ARG A 221 1.55 -31.09 25.63
C ARG A 221 1.17 -29.97 26.59
N ASN A 222 2.15 -29.17 26.96
CA ASN A 222 2.07 -27.84 27.60
C ASN A 222 3.46 -27.23 27.42
N THR A 223 3.66 -26.05 26.83
CA THR A 223 3.28 -24.76 27.43
C THR A 223 3.35 -23.59 26.43
N ILE A 224 2.45 -23.51 25.44
CA ILE A 224 2.04 -22.20 24.86
C ILE A 224 0.54 -22.26 24.53
N ALA A 225 -0.26 -22.64 25.54
CA ALA A 225 -1.69 -22.45 25.52
C ALA A 225 -2.04 -21.48 26.65
N LEU A 226 -2.35 -20.25 26.26
CA LEU A 226 -3.27 -19.33 26.93
C LEU A 226 -3.16 -19.28 28.45
N GLN A 227 -2.30 -18.38 28.95
CA GLN A 227 -2.67 -17.63 30.16
C GLN A 227 -3.95 -16.83 29.84
N ALA A 228 -5.09 -17.48 30.01
CA ALA A 228 -6.36 -16.81 30.18
C ALA A 228 -6.27 -16.06 31.53
N VAL A 229 -5.86 -14.80 31.45
CA VAL A 229 -6.03 -13.85 32.55
C VAL A 229 -7.53 -13.69 32.75
N GLU A 230 -8.09 -14.42 33.71
CA GLU A 230 -9.49 -14.33 34.10
C GLU A 230 -9.72 -12.97 34.81
N ARG A 231 -9.96 -11.92 34.03
CA ARG A 231 -10.31 -10.59 34.56
C ARG A 231 -11.77 -10.62 35.00
N LYS A 232 -12.04 -10.50 36.30
CA LYS A 232 -13.40 -10.26 36.82
C LYS A 232 -14.02 -9.06 36.09
N PRO A 233 -15.29 -9.15 35.62
CA PRO A 233 -15.91 -8.04 34.91
C PRO A 233 -16.08 -6.85 35.86
N PRO A 234 -15.72 -5.62 35.45
CA PRO A 234 -15.97 -4.44 36.27
C PRO A 234 -17.48 -4.20 36.34
N THR A 235 -18.05 -4.39 37.53
CA THR A 235 -19.40 -3.94 37.86
C THR A 235 -19.40 -2.44 38.06
N GLY A 236 -20.13 -1.70 37.23
CA GLY A 236 -20.33 -0.25 37.36
C GLY A 236 -20.45 0.50 36.03
N PHE A 237 -20.69 1.81 36.11
CA PHE A 237 -20.86 2.73 34.97
C PHE A 237 -19.71 2.66 33.94
N ALA A 238 -18.47 2.42 34.39
CA ALA A 238 -17.32 2.19 33.52
C ALA A 238 -17.42 0.89 32.69
N GLY A 239 -18.09 -0.14 33.21
CA GLY A 239 -18.39 -1.38 32.48
C GLY A 239 -19.55 -1.21 31.48
N TRP A 240 -20.54 -0.37 31.81
CA TRP A 240 -21.62 0.01 30.90
C TRP A 240 -21.11 0.87 29.74
N LEU A 241 -20.31 1.92 30.02
CA LEU A 241 -19.63 2.74 29.00
C LEU A 241 -18.71 1.93 28.09
N ARG A 242 -17.99 0.93 28.61
CA ARG A 242 -17.19 0.03 27.75
C ARG A 242 -18.02 -0.89 26.86
N ARG A 243 -19.27 -1.21 27.25
CA ARG A 243 -20.18 -2.05 26.45
C ARG A 243 -20.89 -1.25 25.37
N THR A 244 -21.21 0.02 25.62
CA THR A 244 -21.91 0.87 24.64
C THR A 244 -20.99 1.44 23.57
N PHE A 245 -19.69 1.60 23.86
CA PHE A 245 -18.70 2.13 22.92
C PHE A 245 -17.71 1.10 22.35
N LYS A 246 -17.95 -0.21 22.56
CA LYS A 246 -17.28 -1.28 21.79
C LYS A 246 -18.25 -1.82 20.74
N PRO A 247 -17.95 -1.77 19.43
CA PRO A 247 -18.65 -2.63 18.49
C PRO A 247 -18.41 -4.09 18.91
N ASP A 248 -19.44 -4.91 18.80
CA ASP A 248 -19.46 -6.30 19.26
C ASP A 248 -18.21 -7.03 18.73
N GLN A 249 -17.38 -7.54 19.64
CA GLN A 249 -16.21 -8.31 19.24
C GLN A 249 -16.74 -9.61 18.62
N PRO A 250 -16.26 -10.02 17.44
CA PRO A 250 -16.73 -11.25 16.82
C PRO A 250 -16.47 -12.39 17.80
N ASN A 251 -17.52 -13.12 18.18
CA ASN A 251 -17.35 -14.43 18.79
C ASN A 251 -16.65 -15.30 17.75
N VAL A 252 -15.31 -15.37 17.85
CA VAL A 252 -14.50 -16.33 17.11
C VAL A 252 -14.89 -17.68 17.68
N THR A 253 -15.84 -18.34 17.01
CA THR A 253 -16.14 -19.74 17.27
C THR A 253 -14.88 -20.52 16.98
N THR A 254 -14.12 -20.84 18.03
CA THR A 254 -12.96 -21.71 18.00
C THR A 254 -13.45 -23.15 17.77
N GLY A 255 -13.80 -23.43 16.53
CA GLY A 255 -14.18 -24.75 16.03
C GLY A 255 -13.62 -24.93 14.63
N ALA A 256 -12.59 -25.75 14.50
CA ALA A 256 -11.92 -26.20 13.28
C ALA A 256 -10.98 -25.20 12.57
N LEU A 257 -9.70 -25.58 12.55
CA LEU A 257 -8.59 -25.00 11.79
C LEU A 257 -8.95 -24.82 10.31
N LYS A 258 -9.35 -23.61 9.92
CA LYS A 258 -9.54 -23.23 8.52
C LYS A 258 -8.26 -22.54 8.02
N LYS A 259 -7.67 -23.10 6.95
CA LYS A 259 -6.49 -22.60 6.24
C LYS A 259 -6.47 -21.06 6.15
N LEU A 260 -5.38 -20.46 6.64
CA LEU A 260 -5.01 -19.07 6.40
C LEU A 260 -4.58 -18.90 4.93
N THR A 261 -5.55 -18.97 4.01
CA THR A 261 -5.38 -18.38 2.68
C THR A 261 -5.64 -16.89 2.83
N PRO A 262 -4.83 -15.99 2.23
CA PRO A 262 -5.18 -14.57 2.21
C PRO A 262 -6.55 -14.47 1.56
N ALA A 263 -7.54 -14.03 2.35
CA ALA A 263 -8.90 -13.91 1.86
C ALA A 263 -8.86 -13.02 0.62
N LYS A 264 -9.32 -13.52 -0.52
CA LYS A 264 -9.60 -12.72 -1.70
C LYS A 264 -10.73 -11.76 -1.31
N ILE A 265 -10.37 -10.61 -0.77
CA ILE A 265 -11.33 -9.57 -0.42
C ILE A 265 -11.72 -8.92 -1.75
N GLU A 266 -13.01 -8.95 -2.04
CA GLU A 266 -13.51 -8.41 -3.30
C GLU A 266 -13.23 -6.90 -3.34
N PRO A 267 -12.64 -6.37 -4.42
CA PRO A 267 -12.29 -4.95 -4.52
C PRO A 267 -13.52 -4.05 -4.34
N LYS A 268 -14.71 -4.54 -4.69
CA LYS A 268 -15.99 -3.84 -4.49
C LYS A 268 -16.27 -3.48 -3.03
N VAL A 269 -15.84 -4.31 -2.06
CA VAL A 269 -16.10 -4.07 -0.63
C VAL A 269 -15.16 -3.00 -0.08
N TYR A 270 -13.93 -2.92 -0.58
CA TYR A 270 -13.01 -1.82 -0.27
C TYR A 270 -13.55 -0.48 -0.76
N PHE A 271 -13.98 -0.41 -2.02
CA PHE A 271 -14.60 0.81 -2.55
C PHE A 271 -15.88 1.21 -1.80
N ALA A 272 -16.66 0.24 -1.32
CA ALA A 272 -17.84 0.53 -0.49
C ALA A 272 -17.46 1.13 0.88
N ASN A 273 -16.39 0.63 1.51
CA ASN A 273 -15.88 1.18 2.78
C ASN A 273 -15.34 2.61 2.58
N GLU A 274 -14.57 2.83 1.52
CA GLU A 274 -14.04 4.16 1.16
C GLU A 274 -15.16 5.17 0.90
N ARG A 275 -16.19 4.79 0.12
CA ARG A 275 -17.37 5.64 -0.11
C ARG A 275 -18.05 6.04 1.19
N THR A 276 -18.18 5.09 2.11
CA THR A 276 -18.82 5.35 3.41
C THR A 276 -17.96 6.29 4.26
N PHE A 277 -16.64 6.10 4.28
CA PHE A 277 -15.71 6.99 4.94
C PHE A 277 -15.77 8.42 4.38
N LEU A 278 -15.79 8.58 3.05
CA LEU A 278 -15.91 9.89 2.41
C LEU A 278 -17.23 10.58 2.78
N HIS A 279 -18.33 9.82 2.89
CA HIS A 279 -19.61 10.37 3.32
C HIS A 279 -19.56 10.88 4.77
N TRP A 280 -18.94 10.11 5.68
CA TRP A 280 -18.72 10.55 7.07
C TRP A 280 -17.84 11.79 7.16
N MET A 281 -16.74 11.82 6.38
CA MET A 281 -15.84 12.98 6.32
C MET A 281 -16.57 14.23 5.83
N HIS A 282 -17.38 14.10 4.78
CA HIS A 282 -18.19 15.20 4.27
C HIS A 282 -19.13 15.76 5.35
N MET A 283 -19.86 14.91 6.08
CA MET A 283 -20.73 15.37 7.18
C MET A 283 -19.93 16.10 8.28
N CYS A 284 -18.78 15.58 8.68
CA CYS A 284 -17.96 16.22 9.72
C CYS A 284 -17.42 17.59 9.26
N VAL A 285 -16.91 17.66 8.03
CA VAL A 285 -16.37 18.90 7.46
C VAL A 285 -17.47 19.96 7.30
N THR A 286 -18.65 19.58 6.82
CA THR A 286 -19.80 20.51 6.75
C THR A 286 -20.21 21.01 8.14
N LEU A 287 -20.24 20.14 9.15
CA LEU A 287 -20.50 20.54 10.53
C LEU A 287 -19.42 21.50 11.06
N GLY A 288 -18.15 21.23 10.77
CA GLY A 288 -17.03 22.10 11.13
C GLY A 288 -17.12 23.47 10.45
N ALA A 289 -17.53 23.51 9.18
CA ALA A 289 -17.76 24.76 8.46
C ALA A 289 -18.90 25.58 9.07
N VAL A 290 -20.01 24.94 9.45
CA VAL A 290 -21.12 25.61 10.16
C VAL A 290 -20.66 26.13 11.53
N ALA A 291 -19.87 25.35 12.26
CA ALA A 291 -19.33 25.76 13.55
C ALA A 291 -18.42 26.99 13.42
N MET A 292 -17.51 26.99 12.43
CA MET A 292 -16.67 28.13 12.12
C MET A 292 -17.47 29.36 11.68
N ALA A 293 -18.54 29.18 10.91
CA ALA A 293 -19.43 30.27 10.52
C ALA A 293 -20.12 30.92 11.73
N ILE A 294 -20.57 30.11 12.71
CA ILE A 294 -21.15 30.61 13.97
C ILE A 294 -20.09 31.38 14.78
N MET A 295 -18.85 30.88 14.83
CA MET A 295 -17.76 31.59 15.49
C MET A 295 -17.40 32.91 14.80
N ALA A 296 -17.47 32.95 13.47
CA ALA A 296 -17.23 34.16 12.70
C ALA A 296 -18.32 35.22 12.93
N GLU A 297 -19.59 34.81 13.06
CA GLU A 297 -20.69 35.71 13.43
C GLU A 297 -20.55 36.23 14.88
N GLY A 298 -20.02 35.40 15.77
CA GLY A 298 -19.74 35.74 17.17
C GLY A 298 -18.39 36.40 17.43
N ALA A 299 -17.69 36.91 16.41
CA ALA A 299 -16.35 37.49 16.60
C ALA A 299 -16.34 38.68 17.57
N ASP A 300 -17.42 39.47 17.59
CA ASP A 300 -17.62 40.60 18.50
C ASP A 300 -18.40 40.20 19.78
N ASP A 301 -18.90 38.97 19.86
CA ASP A 301 -19.77 38.49 20.93
C ASP A 301 -19.27 37.18 21.57
N PRO A 302 -18.65 37.24 22.77
CA PRO A 302 -18.04 36.08 23.41
C PRO A 302 -19.05 34.98 23.79
N SER A 303 -20.36 35.26 23.79
CA SER A 303 -21.39 34.27 24.11
C SER A 303 -21.53 33.17 23.06
N LEU A 304 -21.20 33.47 21.79
CA LEU A 304 -21.29 32.55 20.65
C LEU A 304 -19.95 31.83 20.36
N ALA A 305 -18.85 32.35 20.90
CA ALA A 305 -17.53 31.74 20.77
C ALA A 305 -17.47 30.34 21.41
N LEU A 306 -18.06 30.18 22.60
CA LEU A 306 -18.08 28.90 23.32
C LEU A 306 -18.86 27.79 22.59
N PRO A 307 -20.14 27.98 22.18
CA PRO A 307 -20.87 26.96 21.43
C PRO A 307 -20.22 26.62 20.08
N GLY A 308 -19.68 27.61 19.36
CA GLY A 308 -18.97 27.38 18.11
C GLY A 308 -17.68 26.57 18.29
N LEU A 309 -16.91 26.84 19.36
CA LEU A 309 -15.72 26.07 19.71
C LEU A 309 -16.08 24.62 20.06
N LEU A 310 -17.15 24.40 20.83
CA LEU A 310 -17.61 23.05 21.20
C LEU A 310 -18.07 22.25 19.97
N LEU A 311 -18.79 22.88 19.04
CA LEU A 311 -19.20 22.24 17.78
C LEU A 311 -17.99 21.92 16.89
N THR A 312 -16.99 22.80 16.85
CA THR A 312 -15.74 22.57 16.11
C THR A 312 -14.94 21.41 16.70
N ALA A 313 -14.78 21.39 18.03
CA ALA A 313 -14.12 20.30 18.75
C ALA A 313 -14.86 18.97 18.56
N PHE A 314 -16.20 18.99 18.61
CA PHE A 314 -17.02 17.82 18.34
C PHE A 314 -16.82 17.29 16.91
N SER A 315 -16.82 18.17 15.91
CA SER A 315 -16.52 17.80 14.51
C SER A 315 -15.15 17.13 14.39
N ALA A 316 -14.10 17.70 15.01
CA ALA A 316 -12.76 17.13 15.00
C ALA A 316 -12.69 15.74 15.66
N ILE A 317 -13.36 15.54 16.80
CA ILE A 317 -13.46 14.23 17.46
C ILE A 317 -14.19 13.23 16.56
N PHE A 318 -15.25 13.67 15.85
CA PHE A 318 -16.03 12.80 14.99
C PHE A 318 -15.28 12.41 13.71
N ILE A 319 -14.37 13.26 13.20
CA ILE A 319 -13.43 12.90 12.13
C ILE A 319 -12.52 11.74 12.58
N LEU A 320 -11.97 11.83 13.79
CA LEU A 320 -11.15 10.75 14.35
C LEU A 320 -11.95 9.46 14.54
N TYR A 321 -13.22 9.57 14.97
CA TYR A 321 -14.13 8.43 15.05
C TYR A 321 -14.39 7.79 13.69
N ALA A 322 -14.67 8.59 12.65
CA ALA A 322 -14.87 8.10 11.30
C ALA A 322 -13.61 7.39 10.76
N TRP A 323 -12.43 7.93 11.04
CA TRP A 323 -11.15 7.30 10.68
C TRP A 323 -10.93 5.97 11.42
N TYR A 324 -11.20 5.94 12.73
CA TYR A 324 -11.14 4.71 13.52
C TYR A 324 -12.09 3.64 12.98
N MET A 325 -13.33 4.01 12.67
CA MET A 325 -14.32 3.10 12.10
C MET A 325 -13.90 2.56 10.72
N PHE A 326 -13.27 3.40 9.89
CA PHE A 326 -12.71 2.97 8.61
C PHE A 326 -11.63 1.90 8.79
N MET A 327 -10.70 2.10 9.72
CA MET A 327 -9.65 1.13 10.03
C MET A 327 -10.20 -0.17 10.61
N TRP A 328 -11.12 -0.06 11.57
CA TRP A 328 -11.79 -1.23 12.16
C TRP A 328 -12.53 -2.05 11.09
N ARG A 329 -13.26 -1.40 10.18
CA ARG A 329 -13.90 -2.09 9.05
C ARG A 329 -12.89 -2.73 8.11
N ALA A 330 -11.78 -2.06 7.80
CA ALA A 330 -10.72 -2.63 6.95
C ALA A 330 -10.10 -3.89 7.56
N GLU A 331 -9.99 -3.97 8.88
CA GLU A 331 -9.53 -5.17 9.61
C GLU A 331 -10.63 -6.25 9.68
N ALA A 332 -11.88 -5.86 9.95
CA ALA A 332 -13.02 -6.77 10.01
C ALA A 332 -13.32 -7.44 8.66
N LEU A 333 -13.12 -6.72 7.54
CA LEU A 333 -13.18 -7.27 6.17
C LEU A 333 -12.14 -8.37 5.95
N LYS A 334 -10.91 -8.17 6.46
CA LYS A 334 -9.85 -9.20 6.40
C LYS A 334 -10.21 -10.43 7.24
N ALA A 335 -10.90 -10.23 8.34
CA ALA A 335 -11.36 -11.28 9.26
C ALA A 335 -12.69 -11.95 8.84
N LYS A 336 -13.34 -11.50 7.74
CA LYS A 336 -14.66 -11.98 7.25
C LYS A 336 -15.76 -11.96 8.33
N VAL A 337 -15.86 -10.85 9.07
CA VAL A 337 -16.94 -10.65 10.04
C VAL A 337 -18.25 -10.37 9.29
N ASP A 338 -19.34 -11.04 9.69
CA ASP A 338 -20.64 -10.99 9.02
C ASP A 338 -21.42 -9.69 9.30
N HIS A 339 -21.08 -8.99 10.39
CA HIS A 339 -21.76 -7.78 10.84
C HIS A 339 -20.81 -6.55 10.81
N LEU A 340 -21.03 -5.65 9.83
CA LEU A 340 -20.21 -4.45 9.60
C LEU A 340 -20.97 -3.13 9.84
N ASP A 341 -22.20 -3.22 10.35
CA ASP A 341 -23.10 -2.08 10.51
C ASP A 341 -22.75 -1.23 11.73
N ASP A 342 -22.73 0.09 11.53
CA ASP A 342 -22.59 1.06 12.61
C ASP A 342 -23.97 1.60 12.98
N ARG A 343 -24.50 1.13 14.11
CA ARG A 343 -25.81 1.53 14.64
C ARG A 343 -25.76 2.79 15.50
N VAL A 344 -24.59 3.14 16.02
CA VAL A 344 -24.46 4.15 17.08
C VAL A 344 -24.00 5.48 16.50
N GLY A 345 -23.07 5.44 15.53
CA GLY A 345 -22.50 6.64 14.91
C GLY A 345 -23.56 7.64 14.43
N PRO A 346 -24.54 7.24 13.59
CA PRO A 346 -25.52 8.19 13.04
C PRO A 346 -26.40 8.83 14.11
N SER A 347 -26.86 8.02 15.07
CA SER A 347 -27.73 8.49 16.16
C SER A 347 -26.99 9.47 17.08
N LEU A 348 -25.74 9.16 17.43
CA LEU A 348 -24.91 10.02 18.27
C LEU A 348 -24.61 11.36 17.59
N PHE A 349 -24.32 11.32 16.28
CA PHE A 349 -24.07 12.52 15.48
C PHE A 349 -25.27 13.46 15.48
N VAL A 350 -26.47 12.93 15.18
CA VAL A 350 -27.71 13.74 15.14
C VAL A 350 -28.02 14.36 16.50
N ILE A 351 -27.93 13.59 17.58
CA ILE A 351 -28.20 14.09 18.94
C ILE A 351 -27.23 15.23 19.29
N ALA A 352 -25.95 15.06 18.99
CA ALA A 352 -24.94 16.08 19.28
C ALA A 352 -25.14 17.36 18.46
N VAL A 353 -25.49 17.25 17.18
CA VAL A 353 -25.81 18.41 16.34
C VAL A 353 -27.03 19.15 16.86
N LEU A 354 -28.12 18.43 17.21
CA LEU A 354 -29.32 19.04 17.78
C LEU A 354 -29.03 19.74 19.11
N ALA A 355 -28.26 19.10 19.99
CA ALA A 355 -27.86 19.70 21.26
C ALA A 355 -27.02 20.97 21.06
N GLY A 356 -26.07 20.95 20.13
CA GLY A 356 -25.23 22.11 19.81
C GLY A 356 -26.04 23.28 19.23
N LEU A 357 -26.94 23.01 18.28
CA LEU A 357 -27.82 24.04 17.71
C LEU A 357 -28.81 24.59 18.74
N ALA A 358 -29.37 23.74 19.60
CA ALA A 358 -30.23 24.19 20.70
C ALA A 358 -29.46 25.08 21.68
N PHE A 359 -28.19 24.76 21.96
CA PHE A 359 -27.34 25.57 22.84
C PHE A 359 -27.01 26.94 22.22
N VAL A 360 -26.72 27.00 20.92
CA VAL A 360 -26.56 28.25 20.16
C VAL A 360 -27.85 29.08 20.22
N GLY A 361 -28.99 28.46 19.94
CA GLY A 361 -30.31 29.13 19.96
C GLY A 361 -30.66 29.66 21.35
N TYR A 362 -30.41 28.89 22.40
CA TYR A 362 -30.60 29.32 23.79
C TYR A 362 -29.77 30.57 24.10
N LYS A 363 -28.49 30.58 23.70
CA LYS A 363 -27.62 31.74 23.92
C LYS A 363 -28.13 32.98 23.20
N LYS A 364 -28.57 32.87 21.94
CA LYS A 364 -29.18 33.99 21.22
C LYS A 364 -30.46 34.52 21.90
N LEU A 365 -31.31 33.64 22.43
CA LEU A 365 -32.54 34.03 23.14
C LEU A 365 -32.26 34.71 24.50
N GLU A 366 -31.25 34.23 25.23
CA GLU A 366 -30.80 34.83 26.48
C GLU A 366 -30.35 36.28 26.25
N GLN A 367 -29.61 36.53 25.16
CA GLN A 367 -29.18 37.89 24.79
C GLN A 367 -30.33 38.78 24.34
N ALA A 368 -31.24 38.24 23.53
CA ALA A 368 -32.42 38.98 23.09
C ALA A 368 -33.31 39.39 24.27
N SER A 369 -33.48 38.51 25.28
CA SER A 369 -34.24 38.85 26.48
C SER A 369 -33.50 39.84 27.39
N ALA A 370 -32.17 39.78 27.50
CA ALA A 370 -31.36 40.76 28.24
C ALA A 370 -31.36 42.16 27.60
N ALA A 371 -31.52 42.25 26.27
CA ALA A 371 -31.63 43.52 25.54
C ALA A 371 -32.99 44.23 25.76
N VAL A 372 -34.04 43.48 26.14
CA VAL A 372 -35.36 44.00 26.47
C VAL A 372 -35.42 44.32 27.97
N LYS A 373 -34.85 45.45 28.40
CA LYS A 373 -35.09 45.96 29.76
C LYS A 373 -36.48 46.60 29.84
N PRO A 374 -37.30 46.31 30.88
CA PRO A 374 -38.56 47.00 31.09
C PRO A 374 -38.29 48.47 31.46
N TYR A 375 -38.99 49.38 30.79
CA TYR A 375 -39.03 50.82 31.08
C TYR A 375 -39.61 51.12 32.45
#